data_AF-C9RFU4-F1
#
_entry.id   AF-C9RFU4-F1
#
_cell.length_a   1.000
_cell.length_b   1.000
_cell.length_c   1.000
_cell.angle_alpha   90.00
_cell.angle_beta   90.00
_cell.angle_gamma   90.00
#
_symmetry.space_group_name_H-M   'P 1'
#
loop_
_entity.id
_entity.type
_entity.pdbx_description
1 polymer ?
#
loop_
_entity_poly.entity_id
_entity_poly.type
_entity_poly.pdbx_seq_one_letter_code
_entity_poly.pdbx_strand_id
1 'polypeptide(L)'
;MIPKATLKRTMKEIVDNYPKSGYDFRISNEAVEELNNYLRKILIEILVKARMNAQKSGRKTIKKEDIIEAIEDNGYLAALIEDIYGVSVAEITA
;
A
#
# COMPACT_ATOMS: atom_id res chain seq x y z
N MET A 1 -12.59 2.16 2.03
CA MET A 1 -12.01 1.27 1.01
C MET A 1 -11.94 2.06 -0.29
N ILE A 2 -10.88 1.88 -1.11
CA ILE A 2 -10.69 2.72 -2.30
C ILE A 2 -11.90 2.53 -3.23
N PRO A 3 -12.54 3.61 -3.72
CA PRO A 3 -13.64 3.49 -4.66
C PRO A 3 -13.23 2.66 -5.89
N LYS A 4 -14.03 1.66 -6.27
CA LYS A 4 -13.69 0.71 -7.36
C LYS A 4 -13.31 1.43 -8.66
N ALA A 5 -14.01 2.52 -9.01
CA ALA A 5 -13.72 3.31 -10.20
C ALA A 5 -12.34 4.01 -10.13
N THR A 6 -11.96 4.52 -8.97
CA THR A 6 -10.65 5.14 -8.75
C THR A 6 -9.55 4.08 -8.83
N LEU A 7 -9.72 2.95 -8.14
CA LEU A 7 -8.75 1.86 -8.17
C LEU A 7 -8.55 1.33 -9.59
N LYS A 8 -9.64 1.10 -10.34
CA LYS A 8 -9.58 0.64 -11.73
C LYS A 8 -8.82 1.60 -12.64
N ARG A 9 -8.99 2.91 -12.45
CA ARG A 9 -8.28 3.94 -13.21
C ARG A 9 -6.79 3.90 -12.93
N THR A 10 -6.40 3.87 -11.66
CA THR A 10 -4.99 3.74 -11.24
C THR A 10 -4.37 2.45 -11.77
N MET A 11 -5.07 1.32 -11.69
CA MET A 11 -4.58 0.05 -12.25
C MET A 11 -4.36 0.15 -13.77
N LYS A 12 -5.27 0.78 -14.50
CA LYS A 12 -5.14 0.98 -15.96
C LYS A 12 -3.97 1.89 -16.29
N GLU A 13 -3.81 3.00 -15.57
CA GLU A 13 -2.67 3.91 -15.71
C GLU A 13 -1.33 3.19 -15.46
N ILE A 14 -1.23 2.32 -14.45
CA ILE A 14 -0.02 1.55 -14.18
C ILE A 14 0.26 0.55 -15.31
N VAL A 15 -0.73 -0.27 -15.69
CA VAL A 15 -0.57 -1.32 -16.72
C VAL A 15 -0.21 -0.72 -18.08
N ASP A 16 -0.80 0.42 -18.43
CA ASP A 16 -0.52 1.08 -19.71
C ASP A 16 0.89 1.69 -19.79
N ASN A 17 1.50 1.95 -18.63
CA ASN A 17 2.82 2.59 -18.54
C ASN A 17 3.96 1.62 -18.20
N TYR A 18 3.72 0.34 -17.86
CA TYR A 18 4.75 -0.53 -17.28
C TYR A 18 4.82 -1.96 -17.84
N PRO A 19 5.85 -2.28 -18.65
CA PRO A 19 6.42 -1.43 -19.71
C PRO A 19 5.36 -1.16 -20.78
N LYS A 20 5.48 -0.04 -21.52
CA LYS A 20 4.55 0.28 -22.63
C LYS A 20 4.46 -0.88 -23.61
N SER A 21 3.40 -1.65 -23.48
CA SER A 21 3.00 -2.62 -24.49
C SER A 21 2.03 -1.91 -25.41
N GLY A 22 2.14 -2.08 -26.73
CA GLY A 22 1.15 -1.58 -27.68
C GLY A 22 -0.21 -2.31 -27.61
N TYR A 23 -0.49 -2.98 -26.48
CA TYR A 23 -1.62 -3.87 -26.29
C TYR A 23 -2.70 -3.18 -25.45
N ASP A 24 -3.95 -3.22 -25.91
CA ASP A 24 -5.09 -2.65 -25.18
C ASP A 24 -5.54 -3.59 -24.05
N PHE A 25 -4.84 -3.53 -22.91
CA PHE A 25 -5.20 -4.31 -21.73
C PHE A 25 -6.51 -3.82 -21.12
N ARG A 26 -7.44 -4.76 -20.88
CA ARG A 26 -8.68 -4.51 -20.14
C ARG A 26 -8.59 -5.11 -18.74
N ILE A 27 -9.17 -4.40 -17.77
CA ILE A 27 -9.23 -4.83 -16.38
C ILE A 27 -10.68 -5.15 -16.03
N SER A 28 -10.95 -6.39 -15.62
CA SER A 28 -12.29 -6.82 -15.21
C SER A 28 -12.68 -6.20 -13.86
N ASN A 29 -13.98 -6.13 -13.57
CA ASN A 29 -14.44 -5.63 -12.27
C ASN A 29 -14.08 -6.58 -11.12
N GLU A 30 -14.01 -7.89 -11.38
CA GLU A 30 -13.60 -8.91 -10.42
C GLU A 30 -12.14 -8.75 -10.01
N ALA A 31 -11.24 -8.45 -10.96
CA ALA A 31 -9.83 -8.18 -10.65
C ALA A 31 -9.68 -6.93 -9.76
N VAL A 32 -10.48 -5.90 -10.01
CA VAL A 32 -10.52 -4.68 -9.17
C VAL A 32 -11.02 -5.00 -7.76
N GLU A 33 -12.06 -5.83 -7.64
CA GLU A 33 -12.61 -6.28 -6.36
C GLU A 33 -11.56 -7.04 -5.54
N GLU A 34 -10.90 -8.00 -6.18
CA GLU A 34 -9.92 -8.85 -5.53
C GLU A 34 -8.71 -8.03 -5.04
N LEU A 35 -8.19 -7.12 -5.87
CA LEU A 35 -7.13 -6.21 -5.44
C LEU A 35 -7.57 -5.34 -4.25
N ASN A 36 -8.80 -4.83 -4.26
CA ASN A 36 -9.32 -4.01 -3.17
C ASN A 36 -9.41 -4.81 -1.86
N ASN A 37 -9.76 -6.10 -1.93
CA ASN A 37 -9.77 -7.00 -0.79
C ASN A 37 -8.36 -7.21 -0.22
N TYR A 38 -7.35 -7.41 -1.08
CA TYR A 38 -5.95 -7.51 -0.64
C TYR A 38 -5.44 -6.21 -0.02
N LEU A 39 -5.70 -5.06 -0.64
CA LEU A 39 -5.34 -3.75 -0.09
C LEU A 39 -5.99 -3.53 1.29
N ARG A 40 -7.22 -4.00 1.49
CA ARG A 40 -7.87 -3.96 2.80
C ARG A 40 -7.18 -4.84 3.83
N LYS A 41 -6.74 -6.04 3.47
CA LYS A 41 -5.99 -6.94 4.38
C LYS A 41 -4.67 -6.29 4.82
N ILE A 42 -3.91 -5.75 3.87
CA ILE A 42 -2.66 -5.02 4.14
C ILE A 42 -2.93 -3.82 5.06
N LEU A 43 -3.97 -3.04 4.78
CA LEU A 43 -4.33 -1.89 5.61
C LEU A 43 -4.66 -2.30 7.05
N ILE A 44 -5.38 -3.41 7.24
CA ILE A 44 -5.69 -3.93 8.58
C ILE A 44 -4.41 -4.29 9.32
N GLU A 45 -3.49 -4.99 8.67
CA GLU A 45 -2.23 -5.41 9.27
C GLU A 45 -1.39 -4.21 9.74
N ILE A 46 -1.19 -3.23 8.85
CA ILE A 46 -0.46 -1.99 9.17
C ILE A 46 -1.14 -1.24 10.32
N LEU A 47 -2.46 -1.06 10.28
CA LEU A 47 -3.18 -0.28 11.30
C LEU A 47 -3.23 -0.98 12.65
N VAL A 48 -3.32 -2.31 12.70
CA VAL A 48 -3.24 -3.07 13.95
C VAL A 48 -1.87 -2.86 14.59
N LYS A 49 -0.80 -2.97 13.81
CA LYS A 49 0.56 -2.79 14.33
C LYS A 49 0.83 -1.35 14.74
N ALA A 50 0.46 -0.37 13.92
CA ALA A 50 0.60 1.04 14.23
C ALA A 50 -0.19 1.45 15.50
N ARG A 51 -1.39 0.89 15.68
CA ARG A 51 -2.14 1.05 16.93
C ARG A 51 -1.36 0.50 18.14
N MET A 52 -0.75 -0.67 18.02
CA MET A 52 0.04 -1.26 19.10
C MET A 52 1.24 -0.36 19.46
N ASN A 53 1.93 0.22 18.48
CA ASN A 53 3.06 1.11 18.69
C ASN A 53 2.64 2.42 19.38
N ALA A 54 1.51 3.01 18.95
CA ALA A 54 0.92 4.17 19.62
C ALA A 54 0.54 3.85 21.08
N GLN A 55 -0.05 2.68 21.32
CA GLN A 55 -0.44 2.23 22.66
C GLN A 55 0.78 2.00 23.58
N LYS A 56 1.86 1.39 23.07
CA LYS A 56 3.13 1.23 23.81
C LYS A 56 3.72 2.57 24.24
N SER A 57 3.52 3.60 23.42
CA SER A 57 3.93 4.98 23.71
C SER A 57 2.94 5.75 24.61
N GLY A 58 1.89 5.11 25.13
CA GLY A 58 0.86 5.76 25.96
C GLY A 58 -0.05 6.73 25.20
N ARG A 59 -0.06 6.67 23.86
CA ARG A 59 -0.85 7.56 23.00
C ARG A 59 -2.16 6.91 22.56
N LYS A 60 -3.19 7.74 22.37
CA LYS A 60 -4.49 7.35 21.77
C LYS A 60 -4.61 7.68 20.28
N THR A 61 -3.59 8.34 19.73
CA THR A 61 -3.54 8.79 18.35
C THR A 61 -2.37 8.13 17.65
N ILE A 62 -2.65 7.46 16.54
CA ILE A 62 -1.64 6.92 15.62
C ILE A 62 -0.99 8.11 14.90
N LYS A 63 0.35 8.14 14.92
CA LYS A 63 1.16 9.13 14.21
C LYS A 63 1.83 8.48 13.00
N LYS A 64 2.48 9.33 12.21
CA LYS A 64 3.26 8.93 11.05
C LYS A 64 4.32 7.87 11.41
N GLU A 65 5.03 8.06 12.51
CA GLU A 65 6.13 7.17 12.93
C GLU A 65 5.61 5.76 13.22
N ASP A 66 4.39 5.63 13.77
CA ASP A 66 3.78 4.32 14.05
C ASP A 66 3.48 3.54 12.76
N ILE A 67 3.13 4.25 11.67
CA ILE A 67 2.86 3.66 10.36
C ILE A 67 4.16 3.21 9.70
N ILE A 68 5.20 4.04 9.79
CA ILE A 68 6.54 3.71 9.26
C ILE A 68 7.08 2.47 9.95
N GLU A 69 7.09 2.47 11.29
CA GLU A 69 7.55 1.32 12.08
C GLU A 69 6.72 0.06 11.78
N ALA A 70 5.40 0.19 11.58
CA ALA A 70 4.55 -0.93 11.21
C ALA A 70 4.87 -1.51 9.82
N ILE A 71 5.25 -0.66 8.86
CA ILE A 71 5.65 -1.08 7.51
C ILE A 71 7.05 -1.69 7.54
N GLU A 72 8.01 -1.10 8.26
CA GLU A 72 9.36 -1.62 8.42
C GLU A 72 9.38 -2.99 9.10
N ASP A 73 8.53 -3.18 10.11
CA ASP A 73 8.33 -4.48 10.77
C ASP A 73 7.72 -5.53 9.82
N ASN A 74 7.01 -5.11 8.77
CA ASN A 74 6.55 -5.98 7.71
C ASN A 74 7.64 -6.08 6.63
N GLY A 75 8.60 -6.98 6.83
CA GLY A 75 9.77 -7.11 5.96
C GLY A 75 9.45 -7.33 4.48
N TYR A 76 8.31 -7.96 4.14
CA TYR A 76 7.88 -8.08 2.75
C TYR A 76 7.45 -6.73 2.15
N LEU A 77 6.63 -5.97 2.89
CA LEU A 77 6.14 -4.67 2.43
C LEU A 77 7.27 -3.63 2.38
N ALA A 78 8.17 -3.64 3.35
CA ALA A 78 9.37 -2.80 3.35
C ALA A 78 10.23 -3.07 2.10
N ALA A 79 10.55 -4.34 1.82
CA ALA A 79 11.32 -4.72 0.64
C ALA A 79 10.62 -4.34 -0.67
N LEU A 80 9.29 -4.50 -0.75
CA LEU A 80 8.52 -4.12 -1.94
C LEU A 80 8.57 -2.59 -2.19
N ILE A 81 8.51 -1.79 -1.13
CA ILE A 81 8.61 -0.33 -1.24
C ILE A 81 9.99 0.08 -1.74
N GLU A 82 11.04 -0.53 -1.20
CA GLU A 82 12.43 -0.31 -1.63
C GLU A 82 12.62 -0.67 -3.12
N ASP A 83 12.08 -1.80 -3.56
CA ASP A 83 12.17 -2.23 -4.96
C ASP A 83 11.45 -1.26 -5.91
N ILE A 84 10.29 -0.73 -5.51
CA ILE A 84 9.49 0.20 -6.34
C ILE A 84 10.12 1.59 -6.41
N TYR A 85 10.60 2.13 -5.28
CA TYR A 85 11.02 3.53 -5.19
C TYR A 85 12.55 3.73 -5.19
N GLY A 86 13.34 2.65 -5.03
CA GLY A 86 14.79 2.72 -4.92
C GLY A 86 15.30 3.41 -3.65
N VAL A 87 14.43 3.62 -2.66
CA VAL A 87 14.72 4.28 -1.38
C VAL A 87 14.02 3.55 -0.23
N SER A 88 14.56 3.66 0.98
CA SER A 88 13.99 3.02 2.17
C SER A 88 12.68 3.69 2.61
N VAL A 89 11.88 2.97 3.40
CA VAL A 89 10.60 3.45 3.93
C VAL A 89 10.76 4.74 4.74
N ALA A 90 11.83 4.84 5.53
CA ALA A 90 12.16 6.04 6.31
C ALA A 90 12.40 7.26 5.40
N GLU A 91 13.10 7.07 4.27
CA GLU A 91 13.50 8.14 3.33
C GLU A 91 12.34 8.69 2.50
N ILE A 92 11.31 7.88 2.21
CA ILE A 92 10.11 8.34 1.48
C ILE A 92 9.39 9.46 2.23
N THR A 93 9.58 9.51 3.54
CA THR A 93 8.83 10.40 4.40
C THR A 93 9.65 11.53 5.01
N ALA A 94 10.96 11.57 4.80
CA ALA A 94 11.85 12.66 5.24
C ALA A 94 11.59 13.94 4.43
#